data_AF-A0A1J4J6B4-F1
#
_entry.id   AF-A0A1J4J6B4-F1
#
_cell.length_a   1.000
_cell.length_b   1.000
_cell.length_c   1.000
_cell.angle_alpha   90.00
_cell.angle_beta   90.00
_cell.angle_gamma   90.00
#
_symmetry.space_group_name_H-M   'P 1'
#
loop_
_entity.id
_entity.type
_entity.pdbx_description
1 polymer ?
#
loop_
_entity_poly.entity_id
_entity_poly.type
_entity_poly.pdbx_seq_one_letter_code
_entity_poly.pdbx_strand_id
1 'polypeptide(L)'
;MLSFLLIGASLGLEVCVPTCDSEYQKKMTLAEITEKYAGKDINLLTIDFYDDANLDELKVRVTGPLTLLAHKGKLSGTLVSKSSPRVTISQTGEAASIKDLSVEMVSQLDNPISQPITLTHPIKKLSIDFGDLNKKDEYIPCYVAPEELEGLDFKSKSLGFSYKNPKKEKYEIELLKTLSNGPLDQEFYLFSYKQGASDGPNVGLIVGVVVAVVVVIVVVVVVVILVLRKKKNKDSGSNK
;
A
#
# COMPACT_ATOMS: atom_id res chain seq x y z
N MET A 1 20.01 -25.31 36.49
CA MET A 1 19.73 -24.32 35.42
C MET A 1 18.23 -24.16 35.31
N LEU A 2 17.66 -23.15 35.98
CA LEU A 2 16.27 -22.76 35.79
C LEU A 2 16.21 -21.81 34.58
N SER A 3 15.75 -22.29 33.44
CA SER A 3 15.28 -21.41 32.37
C SER A 3 13.96 -20.80 32.83
N PHE A 4 13.99 -19.54 33.24
CA PHE A 4 12.78 -18.73 33.39
C PHE A 4 12.15 -18.58 32.00
N LEU A 5 11.09 -19.36 31.73
CA LEU A 5 10.13 -19.01 30.70
C LEU A 5 9.47 -17.70 31.13
N LEU A 6 10.00 -16.59 30.63
CA LEU A 6 9.26 -15.32 30.54
C LEU A 6 8.10 -15.57 29.58
N ILE A 7 6.95 -15.96 30.12
CA ILE A 7 5.68 -15.88 29.41
C ILE A 7 5.46 -14.39 29.16
N GLY A 8 5.89 -13.93 27.98
CA GLY A 8 5.74 -12.54 27.57
C GLY A 8 4.26 -12.20 27.55
N ALA A 9 3.83 -11.37 28.49
CA ALA A 9 2.49 -10.80 28.46
C ALA A 9 2.29 -10.11 27.12
N SER A 10 1.28 -10.53 26.36
CA SER A 10 0.97 -9.93 25.06
C SER A 10 0.55 -8.48 25.29
N LEU A 11 1.29 -7.56 24.69
CA LEU A 11 1.05 -6.13 24.85
C LEU A 11 -0.08 -5.71 23.89
N GLY A 12 -1.29 -5.56 24.42
CA GLY A 12 -2.38 -4.84 23.76
C GLY A 12 -2.35 -3.36 24.14
N LEU A 13 -2.50 -2.47 23.16
CA LEU A 13 -2.54 -1.02 23.34
C LEU A 13 -3.79 -0.44 22.69
N GLU A 14 -4.62 0.19 23.51
CA GLU A 14 -5.77 0.98 23.09
C GLU A 14 -5.57 2.42 23.60
N VAL A 15 -5.61 3.39 22.69
CA VAL A 15 -5.28 4.79 22.95
C VAL A 15 -6.14 5.71 22.10
N CYS A 16 -6.33 6.95 22.55
CA CYS A 16 -6.87 8.01 21.68
C CYS A 16 -5.89 9.14 21.48
N VAL A 17 -6.01 9.75 20.30
CA VAL A 17 -5.09 10.74 19.74
C VAL A 17 -5.88 12.00 19.30
N PRO A 18 -5.42 13.20 19.69
CA PRO A 18 -4.69 13.50 20.93
C PRO A 18 -5.63 13.59 22.14
N THR A 19 -6.94 13.68 21.89
CA THR A 19 -8.01 13.82 22.88
C THR A 19 -8.87 12.56 22.90
N CYS A 20 -9.53 12.31 24.04
CA CYS A 20 -10.50 11.22 24.18
C CYS A 20 -11.82 11.84 24.68
N ASP A 21 -12.95 11.30 24.23
CA ASP A 21 -14.27 11.65 24.76
C ASP A 21 -14.49 11.07 26.18
N SER A 22 -13.74 10.02 26.54
CA SER A 22 -13.78 9.37 27.86
C SER A 22 -12.55 9.68 28.71
N GLU A 23 -12.75 9.90 30.01
CA GLU A 23 -11.65 10.09 30.98
C GLU A 23 -10.86 8.81 31.26
N TYR A 24 -11.43 7.64 30.97
CA TYR A 24 -10.81 6.34 31.25
C TYR A 24 -9.84 5.88 30.17
N GLN A 25 -9.89 6.49 28.98
CA GLN A 25 -9.02 6.13 27.88
C GLN A 25 -7.67 6.83 27.99
N LYS A 26 -6.62 6.11 27.62
CA LYS A 26 -5.26 6.60 27.68
C LYS A 26 -5.00 7.57 26.52
N LYS A 27 -4.90 8.85 26.85
CA LYS A 27 -4.53 9.93 25.91
C LYS A 27 -3.05 9.85 25.60
N MET A 28 -2.71 9.79 24.32
CA MET A 28 -1.34 9.87 23.83
C MET A 28 -1.33 10.52 22.45
N THR A 29 -0.27 11.23 22.12
CA THR A 29 0.05 11.64 20.74
C THR A 29 0.71 10.47 20.00
N LEU A 30 0.72 10.51 18.67
CA LEU A 30 1.44 9.52 17.85
C LEU A 30 2.94 9.51 18.16
N ALA A 31 3.54 10.68 18.39
CA ALA A 31 4.94 10.82 18.79
C ALA A 31 5.23 10.12 20.13
N GLU A 32 4.38 10.30 21.14
CA GLU A 32 4.54 9.62 22.44
C GLU A 32 4.39 8.10 22.34
N ILE A 33 3.47 7.62 21.47
CA ILE A 33 3.33 6.18 21.20
C ILE A 33 4.63 5.65 20.58
N THR A 34 5.14 6.34 19.56
CA THR A 34 6.41 6.01 18.91
C THR A 34 7.57 5.96 19.90
N GLU A 35 7.74 6.98 20.74
CA GLU A 35 8.83 7.04 21.72
C GLU A 35 8.72 5.91 22.76
N LYS A 36 7.52 5.74 23.34
CA LYS A 36 7.30 4.77 24.43
C LYS A 36 7.46 3.31 24.00
N TYR A 37 7.11 3.03 22.74
CA TYR A 37 7.12 1.69 22.15
C TYR A 37 8.21 1.50 21.09
N ALA A 38 9.19 2.41 21.03
CA ALA A 38 10.36 2.27 20.19
C ALA A 38 11.07 0.93 20.45
N GLY A 39 11.30 0.16 19.39
CA GLY A 39 11.97 -1.14 19.46
C GLY A 39 11.15 -2.26 20.13
N LYS A 40 9.87 -2.03 20.46
CA LYS A 40 8.98 -3.04 21.05
C LYS A 40 7.94 -3.50 20.03
N ASP A 41 7.58 -4.78 20.12
CA ASP A 41 6.49 -5.36 19.35
C ASP A 41 5.17 -5.14 20.10
N ILE A 42 4.20 -4.53 19.42
CA ILE A 42 2.83 -4.35 19.91
C ILE A 42 1.96 -5.45 19.30
N ASN A 43 1.34 -6.30 20.11
CA ASN A 43 0.55 -7.42 19.61
C ASN A 43 -0.83 -6.99 19.10
N LEU A 44 -1.40 -5.94 19.68
CA LEU A 44 -2.68 -5.38 19.26
C LEU A 44 -2.59 -3.86 19.43
N LEU A 45 -2.91 -3.10 18.39
CA LEU A 45 -2.93 -1.64 18.45
C LEU A 45 -4.28 -1.12 17.95
N THR A 46 -5.01 -0.45 18.82
CA THR A 46 -6.22 0.29 18.47
C THR A 46 -5.99 1.77 18.78
N ILE A 47 -6.23 2.63 17.78
CA ILE A 47 -6.09 4.07 17.91
C ILE A 47 -7.39 4.76 17.50
N ASP A 48 -7.98 5.50 18.42
CA ASP A 48 -9.12 6.38 18.17
C ASP A 48 -8.64 7.82 17.92
N PHE A 49 -9.05 8.41 16.79
CA PHE A 49 -8.70 9.78 16.39
C PHE A 49 -9.91 10.69 16.55
N TYR A 50 -9.72 11.75 17.33
CA TYR A 50 -10.75 12.78 17.59
C TYR A 50 -10.36 14.17 17.06
N ASP A 51 -9.22 14.26 16.37
CA ASP A 51 -8.70 15.48 15.74
C ASP A 51 -7.84 15.10 14.52
N ASP A 52 -7.32 16.11 13.81
CA ASP A 52 -6.37 15.93 12.73
C ASP A 52 -5.13 15.16 13.20
N ALA A 53 -4.69 14.20 12.38
CA ALA A 53 -3.52 13.38 12.68
C ALA A 53 -2.73 13.03 11.41
N ASN A 54 -1.41 12.95 11.58
CA ASN A 54 -0.49 12.52 10.54
C ASN A 54 0.21 11.22 10.97
N LEU A 55 -0.09 10.11 10.29
CA LEU A 55 0.47 8.79 10.59
C LEU A 55 1.98 8.68 10.32
N ASP A 56 2.61 9.65 9.64
CA ASP A 56 4.08 9.70 9.48
C ASP A 56 4.82 9.78 10.84
N GLU A 57 4.11 10.24 11.88
CA GLU A 57 4.60 10.31 13.25
C GLU A 57 4.57 8.95 13.98
N LEU A 58 3.79 7.99 13.48
CA LEU A 58 3.60 6.68 14.10
C LEU A 58 4.62 5.67 13.56
N LYS A 59 5.69 5.42 14.31
CA LYS A 59 6.80 4.51 13.95
C LYS A 59 6.92 3.38 14.96
N VAL A 60 5.92 2.51 14.99
CA VAL A 60 5.88 1.33 15.86
C VAL A 60 5.80 0.04 15.06
N ARG A 61 6.21 -1.07 15.66
CA ARG A 61 6.06 -2.41 15.07
C ARG A 61 4.84 -3.09 15.67
N VAL A 62 3.82 -3.34 14.84
CA VAL A 62 2.60 -4.03 15.26
C VAL A 62 2.58 -5.44 14.67
N THR A 63 2.57 -6.46 15.53
CA THR A 63 2.68 -7.87 15.13
C THR A 63 1.32 -8.58 15.00
N GLY A 64 0.27 -8.04 15.60
CA GLY A 64 -1.12 -8.50 15.42
C GLY A 64 -2.04 -7.33 15.08
N PRO A 65 -3.38 -7.43 15.26
CA PRO A 65 -4.30 -6.52 14.59
C PRO A 65 -4.05 -5.03 14.89
N LEU A 66 -4.20 -4.21 13.85
CA LEU A 66 -4.10 -2.76 13.89
C LEU A 66 -5.45 -2.16 13.47
N THR A 67 -6.07 -1.43 14.38
CA THR A 67 -7.35 -0.75 14.14
C THR A 67 -7.16 0.75 14.27
N LEU A 68 -7.52 1.50 13.24
CA LEU A 68 -7.54 2.97 13.23
C LEU A 68 -8.99 3.43 13.08
N LEU A 69 -9.48 4.19 14.05
CA LEU A 69 -10.87 4.68 14.10
C LEU A 69 -10.87 6.20 14.07
N ALA A 70 -11.29 6.80 12.95
CA ALA A 70 -11.44 8.25 12.82
C ALA A 70 -12.86 8.68 13.18
N HIS A 71 -13.01 9.31 14.36
CA HIS A 71 -14.28 9.88 14.81
C HIS A 71 -14.44 11.32 14.34
N LYS A 72 -13.35 12.10 14.32
CA LYS A 72 -13.33 13.51 13.86
C LYS A 72 -11.97 13.83 13.23
N GLY A 73 -11.93 14.93 12.48
CA GLY A 73 -10.69 15.45 11.90
C GLY A 73 -10.22 14.67 10.67
N LYS A 74 -9.07 15.08 10.16
CA LYS A 74 -8.44 14.56 8.97
C LYS A 74 -7.31 13.59 9.34
N LEU A 75 -7.43 12.35 8.88
CA LEU A 75 -6.34 11.38 8.96
C LEU A 75 -5.50 11.44 7.67
N SER A 76 -4.20 11.66 7.81
CA SER A 76 -3.26 11.81 6.70
C SER A 76 -1.94 11.08 6.97
N GLY A 77 -1.02 11.11 6.00
CA GLY A 77 0.30 10.48 6.10
C GLY A 77 0.34 9.05 5.57
N THR A 78 1.42 8.35 5.91
CA THR A 78 1.72 7.00 5.44
C THR A 78 1.83 6.04 6.61
N LEU A 79 0.88 5.12 6.72
CA LEU A 79 0.98 4.01 7.67
C LEU A 79 1.92 2.94 7.12
N VAL A 80 3.06 2.69 7.77
CA VAL A 80 4.00 1.61 7.38
C VAL A 80 3.89 0.43 8.34
N SER A 81 3.31 -0.69 7.90
CA SER A 81 3.27 -1.93 8.69
C SER A 81 4.21 -2.99 8.10
N LYS A 82 5.18 -3.47 8.90
CA LYS A 82 6.20 -4.44 8.48
C LYS A 82 5.90 -5.91 8.82
N SER A 83 4.98 -6.15 9.74
CA SER A 83 4.36 -7.47 9.94
C SER A 83 3.00 -7.45 9.22
N SER A 84 2.36 -8.61 9.07
CA SER A 84 1.03 -8.73 8.46
C SER A 84 -0.09 -8.73 9.51
N PRO A 85 -0.45 -7.58 10.11
CA PRO A 85 -1.64 -7.51 10.92
C PRO A 85 -2.87 -7.38 10.02
N ARG A 86 -4.01 -7.86 10.53
CA ARG A 86 -5.32 -7.31 10.16
C ARG A 86 -5.26 -5.80 10.34
N VAL A 87 -5.26 -5.05 9.25
CA VAL A 87 -5.41 -3.60 9.28
C VAL A 87 -6.87 -3.27 9.00
N THR A 88 -7.50 -2.61 9.97
CA THR A 88 -8.84 -2.06 9.82
C THR A 88 -8.76 -0.55 9.95
N ILE A 89 -9.24 0.16 8.95
CA ILE A 89 -9.34 1.61 8.97
C ILE A 89 -10.82 1.96 8.81
N SER A 90 -11.36 2.60 9.84
CA SER A 90 -12.75 3.00 9.83
C SER A 90 -12.91 4.48 10.14
N GLN A 91 -13.91 5.07 9.52
CA GLN A 91 -14.46 6.36 9.91
C GLN A 91 -15.85 6.13 10.51
N THR A 92 -16.13 6.77 11.64
CA THR A 92 -17.38 6.58 12.41
C THR A 92 -18.15 7.89 12.60
N GLY A 93 -17.49 9.05 12.53
CA GLY A 93 -18.16 10.35 12.67
C GLY A 93 -18.34 11.09 11.35
N GLU A 94 -19.41 11.89 11.29
CA GLU A 94 -19.78 12.68 10.09
C GLU A 94 -18.72 13.74 9.72
N ALA A 95 -17.98 14.25 10.71
CA ALA A 95 -16.94 15.26 10.52
C ALA A 95 -15.53 14.69 10.27
N ALA A 96 -15.38 13.37 10.26
CA ALA A 96 -14.10 12.75 9.94
C ALA A 96 -13.84 12.73 8.43
N SER A 97 -12.57 12.69 8.04
CA SER A 97 -12.17 12.48 6.66
C SER A 97 -10.87 11.70 6.61
N ILE A 98 -10.88 10.56 5.93
CA ILE A 98 -9.68 9.73 5.71
C ILE A 98 -9.20 9.77 4.25
N LYS A 99 -9.74 10.69 3.44
CA LYS A 99 -9.53 10.69 1.98
C LYS A 99 -8.07 10.86 1.57
N ASP A 100 -7.26 11.57 2.36
CA ASP A 100 -5.85 11.84 2.05
C ASP A 100 -4.87 10.81 2.64
N LEU A 101 -5.39 9.73 3.22
CA LEU A 101 -4.56 8.70 3.83
C LEU A 101 -3.88 7.82 2.78
N SER A 102 -2.61 7.51 3.01
CA SER A 102 -1.86 6.49 2.28
C SER A 102 -1.49 5.34 3.21
N VAL A 103 -1.63 4.11 2.75
CA VAL A 103 -1.28 2.92 3.54
C VAL A 103 -0.21 2.14 2.78
N GLU A 104 0.92 1.86 3.43
CA GLU A 104 2.01 1.05 2.91
C GLU A 104 2.22 -0.17 3.79
N MET A 105 1.99 -1.35 3.25
CA MET A 105 2.13 -2.59 4.00
C MET A 105 3.16 -3.50 3.38
N VAL A 106 3.94 -4.16 4.22
CA VAL A 106 4.79 -5.29 3.84
C VAL A 106 4.16 -6.55 4.41
N SER A 107 3.48 -7.32 3.56
CA SER A 107 2.93 -8.61 3.91
C SER A 107 4.05 -9.64 3.92
N GLN A 108 4.40 -10.13 5.10
CA GLN A 108 5.35 -11.23 5.30
C GLN A 108 4.67 -12.61 5.32
N LEU A 109 3.47 -12.73 4.76
CA LEU A 109 2.69 -13.95 4.89
C LEU A 109 3.23 -15.06 3.98
N ASP A 110 3.54 -16.22 4.56
CA ASP A 110 3.61 -17.51 3.86
C ASP A 110 2.26 -17.86 3.20
N ASN A 111 1.16 -17.24 3.67
CA ASN A 111 -0.19 -17.36 3.13
C ASN A 111 -0.93 -16.01 3.10
N PRO A 112 -0.70 -15.16 2.08
CA PRO A 112 -1.25 -13.79 1.98
C PRO A 112 -2.78 -13.71 1.92
N ILE A 113 -3.45 -14.86 1.83
CA ILE A 113 -4.87 -14.99 1.55
C ILE A 113 -5.74 -14.77 2.80
N SER A 114 -5.16 -14.89 4.01
CA SER A 114 -6.01 -15.08 5.19
C SER A 114 -6.74 -13.83 5.68
N GLN A 115 -6.21 -12.61 5.45
CA GLN A 115 -6.71 -11.40 6.12
C GLN A 115 -6.49 -10.12 5.29
N PRO A 116 -7.42 -9.75 4.39
CA PRO A 116 -7.33 -8.50 3.63
C PRO A 116 -7.47 -7.27 4.52
N ILE A 117 -6.91 -6.14 4.08
CA ILE A 117 -7.09 -4.83 4.72
C ILE A 117 -8.57 -4.45 4.63
N THR A 118 -9.19 -4.04 5.72
CA THR A 118 -10.60 -3.61 5.72
C THR A 118 -10.68 -2.09 5.81
N LEU A 119 -11.32 -1.48 4.82
CA LEU A 119 -11.52 -0.04 4.71
C LEU A 119 -13.02 0.24 4.71
N THR A 120 -13.51 1.01 5.67
CA THR A 120 -14.94 1.39 5.64
C THR A 120 -15.22 2.58 4.71
N HIS A 121 -14.17 3.30 4.32
CA HIS A 121 -14.24 4.50 3.48
C HIS A 121 -13.05 4.51 2.50
N PRO A 122 -13.18 5.20 1.35
CA PRO A 122 -12.10 5.30 0.38
C PRO A 122 -10.91 6.11 0.92
N ILE A 123 -9.70 5.68 0.57
CA ILE A 123 -8.43 6.34 0.88
C ILE A 123 -7.71 6.73 -0.42
N LYS A 124 -6.77 7.67 -0.34
CA LYS A 124 -6.04 8.18 -1.52
C LYS A 124 -5.20 7.11 -2.19
N LYS A 125 -4.46 6.34 -1.39
CA LYS A 125 -3.48 5.39 -1.91
C LYS A 125 -3.37 4.16 -1.00
N LEU A 126 -3.33 2.99 -1.62
CA LEU A 126 -3.01 1.73 -0.95
C LEU A 126 -1.85 1.06 -1.67
N SER A 127 -0.74 0.85 -0.96
CA SER A 127 0.39 0.06 -1.44
C SER A 127 0.60 -1.16 -0.54
N ILE A 128 0.74 -2.32 -1.17
CA ILE A 128 1.01 -3.57 -0.47
C ILE A 128 2.18 -4.27 -1.18
N ASP A 129 3.27 -4.45 -0.45
CA ASP A 129 4.38 -5.31 -0.83
C ASP A 129 4.11 -6.72 -0.29
N PHE A 130 3.80 -7.65 -1.18
CA PHE A 130 3.55 -9.06 -0.89
C PHE A 130 4.84 -9.88 -0.78
N GLY A 131 6.02 -9.25 -0.74
CA GLY A 131 7.29 -9.94 -0.53
C GLY A 131 7.60 -10.90 -1.68
N ASP A 132 7.94 -12.15 -1.37
CA ASP A 132 8.27 -13.19 -2.34
C ASP A 132 7.06 -13.94 -2.92
N LEU A 133 5.85 -13.42 -2.74
CA LEU A 133 4.62 -14.00 -3.29
C LEU A 133 4.76 -14.35 -4.78
N ASN A 134 4.53 -15.63 -5.11
CA ASN A 134 4.61 -16.16 -6.46
C ASN A 134 3.41 -17.08 -6.76
N LYS A 135 2.31 -16.48 -7.19
CA LYS A 135 1.04 -17.11 -7.52
C LYS A 135 0.60 -16.67 -8.91
N LYS A 136 1.38 -17.08 -9.90
CA LYS A 136 1.17 -16.68 -11.30
C LYS A 136 -0.25 -17.01 -11.75
N ASP A 137 -0.88 -16.02 -12.36
CA ASP A 137 -2.23 -16.06 -12.91
C ASP A 137 -3.36 -16.27 -11.90
N GLU A 138 -3.08 -16.18 -10.59
CA GLU A 138 -4.07 -16.28 -9.52
C GLU A 138 -4.54 -14.89 -9.07
N TYR A 139 -5.79 -14.80 -8.61
CA TYR A 139 -6.32 -13.60 -7.96
C TYR A 139 -5.93 -13.59 -6.49
N ILE A 140 -5.25 -12.54 -6.07
CA ILE A 140 -4.80 -12.34 -4.70
C ILE A 140 -5.76 -11.39 -4.01
N PRO A 141 -6.36 -11.77 -2.86
CA PRO A 141 -7.18 -10.85 -2.09
C PRO A 141 -6.31 -9.73 -1.50
N CYS A 142 -6.68 -8.48 -1.77
CA CYS A 142 -5.87 -7.34 -1.36
C CYS A 142 -6.57 -6.55 -0.24
N TYR A 143 -7.81 -6.13 -0.47
CA TYR A 143 -8.55 -5.30 0.47
C TYR A 143 -10.05 -5.51 0.37
N VAL A 144 -10.76 -5.15 1.44
CA VAL A 144 -12.21 -5.07 1.55
C VAL A 144 -12.58 -3.60 1.64
N ALA A 145 -13.48 -3.15 0.77
CA ALA A 145 -13.94 -1.77 0.70
C ALA A 145 -15.36 -1.70 0.12
N PRO A 146 -16.08 -0.57 0.29
CA PRO A 146 -17.37 -0.37 -0.37
C PRO A 146 -17.23 -0.18 -1.89
N GLU A 147 -16.09 0.36 -2.34
CA GLU A 147 -15.80 0.67 -3.73
C GLU A 147 -14.32 0.39 -4.08
N GLU A 148 -14.03 0.34 -5.37
CA GLU A 148 -12.65 0.14 -5.85
C GLU A 148 -11.82 1.40 -5.63
N LEU A 149 -10.58 1.23 -5.16
CA LEU A 149 -9.63 2.32 -5.01
C LEU A 149 -8.89 2.62 -6.32
N GLU A 150 -8.69 3.90 -6.62
CA GLU A 150 -7.91 4.33 -7.80
C GLU A 150 -6.39 4.28 -7.55
N GLY A 151 -5.94 4.56 -6.31
CA GLY A 151 -4.53 4.72 -5.97
C GLY A 151 -3.82 3.43 -5.53
N LEU A 152 -3.83 2.38 -6.34
CA LEU A 152 -3.25 1.08 -5.98
C LEU A 152 -1.79 0.92 -6.42
N ASP A 153 -0.95 0.36 -5.54
CA ASP A 153 0.45 0.01 -5.83
C ASP A 153 0.84 -1.32 -5.16
N PHE A 154 0.51 -2.43 -5.80
CA PHE A 154 0.86 -3.77 -5.32
C PHE A 154 2.18 -4.26 -5.90
N LYS A 155 3.04 -4.77 -5.02
CA LYS A 155 4.39 -5.24 -5.37
C LYS A 155 4.56 -6.69 -4.92
N SER A 156 5.34 -7.44 -5.68
CA SER A 156 6.02 -8.65 -5.22
C SER A 156 7.39 -8.74 -5.88
N LYS A 157 8.29 -9.54 -5.32
CA LYS A 157 9.65 -9.73 -5.83
C LYS A 157 9.69 -10.46 -7.18
N SER A 158 8.72 -11.33 -7.44
CA SER A 158 8.73 -12.24 -8.58
C SER A 158 7.85 -11.77 -9.73
N LEU A 159 6.68 -11.16 -9.45
CA LEU A 159 5.64 -10.90 -10.44
C LEU A 159 4.90 -9.59 -10.13
N GLY A 160 4.54 -8.85 -11.16
CA GLY A 160 3.64 -7.69 -11.04
C GLY A 160 2.17 -8.10 -10.86
N PHE A 161 1.31 -7.11 -10.65
CA PHE A 161 -0.14 -7.26 -10.58
C PHE A 161 -0.83 -6.61 -11.79
N SER A 162 -1.93 -7.20 -12.23
CA SER A 162 -2.87 -6.56 -13.15
C SER A 162 -3.93 -5.82 -12.36
N TYR A 163 -4.13 -4.55 -12.68
CA TYR A 163 -5.18 -3.69 -12.12
C TYR A 163 -6.47 -3.70 -12.95
N LYS A 164 -6.51 -4.45 -14.05
CA LYS A 164 -7.69 -4.52 -14.91
C LYS A 164 -8.60 -5.65 -14.47
N ASN A 165 -9.91 -5.41 -14.50
CA ASN A 165 -10.93 -6.40 -14.18
C ASN A 165 -10.68 -7.10 -12.84
N PRO A 166 -10.58 -6.36 -11.72
CA PRO A 166 -10.44 -6.98 -10.41
C PRO A 166 -11.58 -7.97 -10.17
N LYS A 167 -11.29 -9.06 -9.49
CA LYS A 167 -12.33 -9.95 -8.98
C LYS A 167 -12.96 -9.26 -7.79
N LYS A 168 -14.26 -8.96 -7.90
CA LYS A 168 -15.08 -8.32 -6.87
C LYS A 168 -16.05 -9.36 -6.30
N GLU A 169 -15.92 -9.66 -5.02
CA GLU A 169 -16.79 -10.59 -4.30
C GLU A 169 -17.47 -9.88 -3.14
N LYS A 170 -18.78 -10.06 -2.96
CA LYS A 170 -19.49 -9.49 -1.81
C LYS A 170 -18.89 -10.08 -0.53
N TYR A 171 -18.49 -9.20 0.39
CA TYR A 171 -17.84 -9.57 1.63
C TYR A 171 -18.72 -9.16 2.80
N GLU A 172 -19.04 -10.11 3.67
CA GLU A 172 -19.87 -9.85 4.84
C GLU A 172 -18.98 -9.63 6.06
N ILE A 173 -18.95 -8.40 6.58
CA ILE A 173 -18.22 -8.09 7.81
C ILE A 173 -19.10 -8.51 8.99
N GLU A 174 -18.81 -9.67 9.57
CA GLU A 174 -19.58 -10.26 10.68
C GLU A 174 -19.70 -9.30 11.88
N LEU A 175 -18.63 -8.54 12.17
CA LEU A 175 -18.61 -7.54 13.25
C LEU A 175 -19.63 -6.41 13.03
N LEU A 176 -19.79 -5.93 11.79
CA LEU A 176 -20.74 -4.86 11.49
C LEU A 176 -22.19 -5.36 11.57
N LYS A 177 -22.44 -6.63 11.23
CA LYS A 177 -23.75 -7.27 11.44
C LYS A 177 -24.14 -7.33 12.91
N THR A 178 -23.17 -7.47 13.81
CA THR A 178 -23.45 -7.53 15.26
C THR A 178 -23.66 -6.14 15.87
N LEU A 179 -22.98 -5.11 15.35
CA LEU A 179 -23.05 -3.75 15.89
C LEU A 179 -24.23 -2.95 15.34
N SER A 180 -24.57 -3.16 14.06
CA SER A 180 -25.75 -2.56 13.46
C SER A 180 -26.96 -3.43 13.79
N ASN A 181 -27.79 -3.02 14.76
CA ASN A 181 -29.09 -3.66 15.05
C ASN A 181 -30.12 -3.48 13.89
N GLY A 182 -29.64 -3.43 12.65
CA GLY A 182 -30.37 -3.16 11.42
C GLY A 182 -29.50 -3.47 10.19
N PRO A 183 -30.11 -3.49 8.99
CA PRO A 183 -29.36 -3.70 7.74
C PRO A 183 -28.27 -2.63 7.61
N LEU A 184 -27.07 -3.06 7.26
CA LEU A 184 -26.03 -2.13 6.83
C LEU A 184 -26.46 -1.57 5.48
N ASP A 185 -26.65 -0.26 5.40
CA ASP A 185 -26.97 0.41 4.13
C ASP A 185 -25.82 0.33 3.12
N GLN A 186 -24.62 -0.05 3.58
CA GLN A 186 -23.41 -0.12 2.78
C GLN A 186 -22.97 -1.57 2.58
N GLU A 187 -22.82 -1.96 1.30
CA GLU A 187 -22.24 -3.24 0.93
C GLU A 187 -20.71 -3.16 0.89
N PHE A 188 -20.04 -4.22 1.33
CA PHE A 188 -18.60 -4.35 1.25
C PHE A 188 -18.23 -5.42 0.24
N TYR A 189 -17.09 -5.21 -0.43
CA TYR A 189 -16.58 -6.13 -1.42
C TYR A 189 -15.11 -6.42 -1.17
N LEU A 190 -14.73 -7.68 -1.31
CA LEU A 190 -13.36 -8.15 -1.39
C LEU A 190 -12.87 -7.92 -2.82
N PHE A 191 -11.86 -7.06 -2.95
CA PHE A 191 -11.17 -6.80 -4.20
C PHE A 191 -9.90 -7.64 -4.27
N SER A 192 -9.84 -8.48 -5.31
CA SER A 192 -8.69 -9.32 -5.59
C SER A 192 -8.11 -9.00 -6.96
N TYR A 193 -6.78 -9.03 -7.07
CA TYR A 193 -6.06 -8.63 -8.28
C TYR A 193 -5.19 -9.78 -8.79
N LYS A 194 -5.12 -9.93 -10.11
CA LYS A 194 -4.44 -11.05 -10.75
C LYS A 194 -2.92 -10.83 -10.72
N GLN A 195 -2.17 -11.75 -10.15
CA GLN A 195 -0.71 -11.68 -10.14
C GLN A 195 -0.13 -12.31 -11.42
N GLY A 196 0.94 -11.74 -11.97
CA GLY A 196 1.64 -12.26 -13.16
C GLY A 196 0.95 -11.95 -14.49
N ALA A 197 -0.23 -11.33 -14.47
CA ALA A 197 -0.80 -10.68 -15.64
C ALA A 197 -0.13 -9.31 -15.80
N SER A 198 0.91 -9.23 -16.63
CA SER A 198 1.61 -7.98 -16.87
C SER A 198 0.74 -7.04 -17.71
N ASP A 199 -0.05 -6.20 -17.05
CA ASP A 199 -0.64 -5.00 -17.66
C ASP A 199 0.29 -3.77 -17.62
N GLY A 200 1.47 -3.91 -17.01
CA GLY A 200 2.51 -2.90 -17.06
C GLY A 200 3.02 -2.71 -18.49
N PRO A 201 3.58 -1.53 -18.85
CA PRO A 201 4.22 -1.33 -20.14
C PRO A 201 5.28 -2.41 -20.29
N ASN A 202 5.06 -3.31 -21.25
CA ASN A 202 5.92 -4.46 -21.49
C ASN A 202 7.36 -3.95 -21.47
N VAL A 203 8.17 -4.35 -20.49
CA VAL A 203 9.58 -3.93 -20.45
C VAL A 203 10.26 -4.32 -21.77
N GLY A 204 9.81 -5.41 -22.40
CA GLY A 204 10.19 -5.76 -23.78
C GLY A 204 9.81 -4.73 -24.85
N LEU A 205 8.68 -4.03 -24.71
CA LEU A 205 8.30 -2.93 -25.59
C LEU A 205 9.13 -1.67 -25.30
N ILE A 206 9.38 -1.33 -24.03
CA ILE A 206 10.27 -0.21 -23.67
C ILE A 206 11.69 -0.46 -24.20
N VAL A 207 12.25 -1.64 -23.92
CA VAL A 207 13.58 -2.04 -24.40
C VAL A 207 13.59 -2.10 -25.93
N GLY A 208 12.53 -2.61 -26.55
CA GLY A 208 12.39 -2.63 -28.01
C GLY A 208 12.42 -1.23 -28.64
N VAL A 209 11.69 -0.27 -28.07
CA VAL A 209 11.68 1.13 -28.53
C VAL A 209 13.07 1.76 -28.36
N VAL A 210 13.73 1.55 -27.21
CA VAL A 210 15.08 2.10 -26.95
C VAL A 210 16.08 1.57 -27.97
N VAL A 211 16.09 0.25 -28.24
CA VAL A 211 17.02 -0.35 -29.22
C VAL A 211 16.75 0.18 -30.63
N ALA A 212 15.48 0.29 -31.03
CA ALA A 212 15.12 0.83 -32.35
C ALA A 212 15.62 2.27 -32.54
N VAL A 213 15.46 3.14 -31.53
CA VAL A 213 15.94 4.53 -31.58
C VAL A 213 17.46 4.60 -31.72
N VAL A 214 18.20 3.76 -30.98
CA VAL A 214 19.68 3.71 -31.06
C VAL A 214 20.15 3.33 -32.47
N VAL A 215 19.54 2.31 -33.09
CA VAL A 215 19.91 1.87 -34.45
C VAL A 215 19.68 2.99 -35.47
N VAL A 216 18.56 3.71 -35.38
CA VAL A 216 18.25 4.83 -36.28
C VAL A 216 19.31 5.93 -36.17
N ILE A 217 19.73 6.29 -34.95
CA ILE A 217 20.76 7.31 -34.73
C ILE A 217 22.08 6.90 -35.40
N VAL A 218 22.50 5.64 -35.27
CA VAL A 218 23.73 5.13 -35.89
C VAL A 218 23.68 5.24 -37.42
N VAL A 219 22.55 4.87 -38.03
CA VAL A 219 22.38 4.96 -39.50
C VAL A 219 22.46 6.42 -39.96
N VAL A 220 21.80 7.34 -39.26
CA VAL A 220 21.84 8.78 -39.59
C VAL A 220 23.28 9.30 -39.52
N VAL A 221 24.04 8.96 -38.48
CA VAL A 221 25.45 9.35 -38.34
C VAL A 221 26.30 8.82 -39.51
N VAL A 222 26.12 7.55 -39.90
CA VAL A 222 26.85 6.96 -41.03
C VAL A 222 26.52 7.67 -42.35
N VAL A 223 25.23 7.96 -42.59
CA VAL A 223 24.79 8.70 -43.79
C VAL A 223 25.38 10.10 -43.82
N VAL A 224 25.36 10.83 -42.70
CA VAL A 224 25.97 12.17 -42.60
C VAL A 224 27.46 12.12 -42.89
N ILE A 225 28.19 11.16 -42.33
CA ILE A 225 29.63 10.96 -42.60
C ILE A 225 29.87 10.66 -44.08
N LEU A 226 29.06 9.79 -44.70
CA LEU A 226 29.17 9.47 -46.12
C LEU A 226 28.92 10.69 -47.01
N VAL A 227 27.87 11.48 -46.72
CA VAL A 227 27.56 12.71 -47.46
C VAL A 227 28.67 13.75 -47.31
N LEU A 228 29.18 13.95 -46.09
CA LEU A 228 30.28 14.88 -45.83
C LEU A 228 31.59 14.43 -46.51
N ARG A 229 31.92 13.13 -46.48
CA ARG A 229 33.08 12.58 -47.21
C ARG A 229 32.92 12.71 -48.73
N LYS A 230 31.71 12.48 -49.26
CA LYS A 230 31.42 12.60 -50.69
C LYS A 230 31.47 14.06 -51.17
N LYS A 231 31.18 15.04 -50.30
CA LYS A 231 31.30 16.47 -50.61
C LYS A 231 32.76 16.94 -50.57
N LYS A 232 33.56 16.53 -49.58
CA LYS A 232 35.00 16.89 -49.51
C LYS A 232 35.85 16.35 -50.67
N ASN A 233 35.49 15.21 -51.26
CA ASN A 233 36.20 14.67 -52.42
C ASN A 233 35.89 15.38 -53.74
N LYS A 234 34.92 16.30 -53.80
CA LYS A 234 34.66 17.12 -54.99
C LYS A 234 35.40 18.46 -55.00
N ASP A 235 35.92 18.92 -53.86
CA ASP A 235 36.63 20.20 -53.76
C ASP A 235 38.17 20.05 -53.72
N SER A 236 38.70 18.84 -53.93
CA SER A 236 40.16 18.57 -53.95
C SER A 236 40.73 18.40 -55.36
N GLY A 237 40.04 18.89 -56.39
CA GLY A 237 40.43 18.67 -57.79
C GLY A 237 40.09 19.83 -58.72
N SER A 238 40.63 21.02 -58.46
CA SER A 238 41.10 21.95 -59.51
C SER A 238 41.65 23.23 -58.86
N ASN A 239 42.94 23.22 -58.54
CA ASN A 239 43.75 24.43 -58.60
C ASN A 239 45.17 24.02 -59.00
N LYS A 240 45.32 23.69 -60.29
CA LYS A 240 46.57 23.78 -61.02
C LYS A 240 46.26 23.95 -62.50
#